data_AF-A0A2K5YXF9-F1
#
_entry.id   AF-A0A2K5YXF9-F1
#
_cell.length_a   1.000
_cell.length_b   1.000
_cell.length_c   1.000
_cell.angle_alpha   90.00
_cell.angle_beta   90.00
_cell.angle_gamma   90.00
#
_symmetry.space_group_name_H-M   'P 1'
#
loop_
_entity.id
_entity.type
_entity.pdbx_description
1 polymer ?
#
loop_
_entity_poly.entity_id
_entity_poly.type
_entity_poly.pdbx_seq_one_letter_code
_entity_poly.pdbx_strand_id
1 'polypeptide(L)'
;KATDPSMSEQDWSAIQNFCEQVNTDPNGPTHAPWLLAHKIQSPQEKEALYALTVLEMCMNHCGEKFHSEVAKFRFLNELIKVLSPKYLGSWATEKVKGRVIEILFSWTVWFPEDIKIRDAYQMLKKQGIIKQDPKLPVDKILPPPSPWPKSSIFDADEEKSKLLTRLLKSNHPEDLQAAVLKVAVVYVITPF
;
A
#
# COMPACT_ATOMS: atom_id res chain seq x y z
N LYS A 1 11.57 12.87 12.13
CA LYS A 1 10.38 13.75 12.15
C LYS A 1 9.11 12.93 11.93
N ALA A 2 8.79 12.52 10.71
CA ALA A 2 7.56 11.75 10.43
C ALA A 2 7.40 10.44 11.24
N THR A 3 8.51 9.80 11.63
CA THR A 3 8.51 8.55 12.41
C THR A 3 9.03 8.73 13.84
N ASP A 4 9.02 9.94 14.39
CA ASP A 4 9.56 10.20 15.74
C ASP A 4 8.65 9.58 16.82
N PRO A 5 9.13 8.58 17.60
CA PRO A 5 8.33 7.92 18.61
C PRO A 5 8.03 8.79 19.84
N SER A 6 8.76 9.90 20.04
CA SER A 6 8.52 10.82 21.16
C SER A 6 7.27 11.67 20.96
N MET A 7 6.83 11.85 19.70
CA MET A 7 5.63 12.61 19.36
C MET A 7 4.39 11.85 19.82
N SER A 8 3.45 12.54 20.50
CA SER A 8 2.19 11.93 20.95
C SER A 8 1.36 11.40 19.77
N GLU A 9 1.30 12.18 18.69
CA GLU A 9 0.52 11.94 17.47
C GLU A 9 1.42 11.95 16.23
N GLN A 10 0.86 11.58 15.08
CA GLN A 10 1.57 11.61 13.79
C GLN A 10 1.71 13.03 13.28
N ASP A 11 2.93 13.37 12.86
CA ASP A 11 3.22 14.64 12.21
C ASP A 11 2.86 14.57 10.72
N TRP A 12 1.59 14.83 10.40
CA TRP A 12 1.07 14.81 9.03
C TRP A 12 1.81 15.75 8.07
N SER A 13 2.26 16.90 8.58
CA SER A 13 3.07 17.83 7.80
C SER A 13 4.41 17.20 7.41
N ALA A 14 5.09 16.55 8.36
CA ALA A 14 6.33 15.83 8.06
C ALA A 14 6.10 14.64 7.11
N ILE A 15 4.96 13.96 7.18
CA ILE A 15 4.61 12.86 6.26
C ILE A 15 4.42 13.40 4.83
N GLN A 16 3.65 14.48 4.67
CA GLN A 16 3.43 15.14 3.37
C GLN A 16 4.74 15.65 2.78
N ASN A 17 5.56 16.33 3.59
CA ASN A 17 6.88 16.80 3.17
C ASN A 17 7.80 15.65 2.74
N PHE A 18 7.74 14.50 3.41
CA PHE A 18 8.49 13.32 2.99
C PHE A 18 8.04 12.84 1.62
N CYS A 19 6.73 12.72 1.37
CA CYS A 19 6.20 12.32 0.06
C CYS A 19 6.60 13.31 -1.05
N GLU A 20 6.53 14.61 -0.77
CA GLU A 20 6.97 15.66 -1.70
C GLU A 20 8.47 15.54 -2.02
N GLN A 21 9.31 15.27 -1.01
CA GLN A 21 10.74 15.01 -1.22
C GLN A 21 11.00 13.77 -2.08
N VAL A 22 10.23 12.69 -1.88
CA VAL A 22 10.32 11.49 -2.72
C VAL A 22 10.05 11.82 -4.20
N ASN A 23 9.13 12.75 -4.47
CA ASN A 23 8.75 13.11 -5.83
C ASN A 23 9.69 14.14 -6.48
N THR A 24 10.26 15.05 -5.68
CA THR A 24 11.08 16.16 -6.17
C THR A 24 12.57 15.81 -6.27
N ASP A 25 13.06 14.89 -5.43
CA ASP A 25 14.44 14.39 -5.51
C ASP A 25 14.55 13.29 -6.59
N PRO A 26 15.46 13.41 -7.58
CA PRO A 26 15.73 12.36 -8.56
C PRO A 26 16.06 10.99 -7.95
N ASN A 27 16.67 10.96 -6.76
CA ASN A 27 17.01 9.75 -6.02
C ASN A 27 15.99 9.43 -4.92
N GLY A 28 14.93 10.23 -4.78
CA GLY A 28 13.88 10.06 -3.79
C GLY A 28 13.25 8.66 -3.85
N PRO A 29 12.76 8.20 -5.01
CA PRO A 29 12.09 6.91 -5.14
C PRO A 29 13.01 5.72 -4.83
N THR A 30 14.32 5.83 -5.09
CA THR A 30 15.29 4.76 -4.82
C THR A 30 15.79 4.73 -3.38
N HIS A 31 15.95 5.88 -2.73
CA HIS A 31 16.44 5.96 -1.34
C HIS A 31 15.34 5.78 -0.30
N ALA A 32 14.15 6.36 -0.52
CA ALA A 32 13.07 6.35 0.45
C ALA A 32 12.62 4.95 0.89
N PRO A 33 12.48 3.95 0.01
CA PRO A 33 12.16 2.59 0.43
C PRO A 33 13.18 2.02 1.41
N TRP A 34 14.47 2.36 1.28
CA TRP A 34 15.50 1.85 2.17
C TRP A 34 15.38 2.46 3.58
N LEU A 35 15.14 3.78 3.64
CA LEU A 35 14.90 4.48 4.91
C LEU A 35 13.63 3.96 5.60
N LEU A 36 12.56 3.74 4.82
CA LEU A 36 11.30 3.18 5.32
C LEU A 36 11.51 1.76 5.83
N ALA A 37 12.18 0.89 5.09
CA ALA A 37 12.47 -0.47 5.51
C ALA A 37 13.20 -0.52 6.85
N HIS A 38 14.23 0.32 7.02
CA HIS A 38 14.96 0.42 8.29
C HIS A 38 14.03 0.86 9.44
N LYS A 39 13.16 1.85 9.21
CA LYS A 39 12.24 2.35 10.25
C LYS A 39 11.09 1.39 10.57
N ILE A 40 10.59 0.65 9.59
CA ILE A 40 9.57 -0.40 9.78
C ILE A 40 10.11 -1.56 10.64
N GLN A 41 11.42 -1.82 10.58
CA GLN A 41 12.10 -2.83 11.39
C GLN A 41 12.44 -2.34 12.82
N SER A 42 12.01 -1.14 13.20
CA SER A 42 12.30 -0.59 14.52
C SER A 42 11.77 -1.49 15.64
N PRO A 43 12.54 -1.71 16.73
CA PRO A 43 12.03 -2.40 17.91
C PRO A 43 10.97 -1.56 18.66
N GLN A 44 10.88 -0.25 18.38
CA GLN A 44 9.87 0.61 18.96
C GLN A 44 8.59 0.52 18.12
N GLU A 45 7.54 -0.10 18.68
CA GLU A 45 6.25 -0.29 17.99
C GLU A 45 5.74 1.00 17.33
N LYS A 46 5.80 2.12 18.05
CA LYS A 46 5.29 3.41 17.58
C LYS A 46 6.04 3.93 16.36
N GLU A 47 7.38 3.82 16.34
CA GLU A 47 8.20 4.21 15.19
C GLU A 47 7.89 3.34 13.97
N ALA A 48 7.77 2.02 14.17
CA ALA A 48 7.43 1.09 13.10
C ALA A 48 6.04 1.38 12.50
N LEU A 49 5.03 1.62 13.35
CA LEU A 49 3.68 1.96 12.90
C LEU A 49 3.63 3.31 12.16
N TYR A 50 4.39 4.30 12.62
CA TYR A 50 4.51 5.58 11.92
C TYR A 50 5.18 5.40 10.56
N ALA A 51 6.24 4.60 10.48
CA ALA A 51 6.90 4.29 9.22
C ALA A 51 5.98 3.57 8.22
N LEU A 52 5.14 2.64 8.70
CA LEU A 52 4.12 1.99 7.87
C LEU A 52 3.07 2.96 7.35
N THR A 53 2.71 3.97 8.15
CA THR A 53 1.79 5.04 7.68
C THR A 53 2.45 5.91 6.62
N VAL A 54 3.74 6.26 6.78
CA VAL A 54 4.48 7.00 5.75
C VAL A 54 4.56 6.18 4.46
N LEU A 55 4.82 4.87 4.55
CA LEU A 55 4.83 3.97 3.39
C LEU A 55 3.49 4.00 2.64
N GLU A 56 2.36 3.91 3.34
CA GLU A 56 1.04 4.00 2.71
C GLU A 56 0.81 5.36 2.03
N MET A 57 1.22 6.45 2.68
CA MET A 57 1.12 7.78 2.08
C MET A 57 1.99 7.90 0.82
N CYS A 58 3.21 7.35 0.82
CA CYS A 58 4.04 7.30 -0.38
C CYS A 58 3.42 6.44 -1.49
N MET A 59 2.81 5.31 -1.15
CA MET A 59 2.07 4.50 -2.13
C MET A 59 0.91 5.27 -2.76
N ASN A 60 0.24 6.15 -2.01
CA ASN A 60 -0.87 6.93 -2.51
C ASN A 60 -0.45 8.17 -3.32
N HIS A 61 0.74 8.72 -3.08
CA HIS A 61 1.12 10.04 -3.59
C HIS A 61 2.40 10.10 -4.42
N CYS A 62 3.21 9.03 -4.47
CA CYS A 62 4.51 9.05 -5.15
C CYS A 62 4.54 8.33 -6.52
N GLY A 63 3.43 7.72 -6.92
CA GLY A 63 3.24 7.13 -8.24
C GLY A 63 4.20 6.00 -8.60
N GLU A 64 4.25 5.69 -9.89
CA GLU A 64 4.85 4.46 -10.45
C GLU A 64 6.35 4.30 -10.12
N LYS A 65 7.11 5.41 -10.09
CA LYS A 65 8.55 5.36 -9.76
C LYS A 65 8.78 4.78 -8.36
N PHE A 66 7.97 5.18 -7.39
CA PHE A 66 8.05 4.65 -6.03
C PHE A 66 7.48 3.22 -5.97
N HIS A 67 6.34 2.97 -6.62
CA HIS A 67 5.73 1.63 -6.70
C HIS A 67 6.70 0.58 -7.24
N SER A 68 7.44 0.92 -8.30
CA SER A 68 8.42 0.05 -8.94
C SER A 68 9.59 -0.32 -8.02
N GLU A 69 9.97 0.55 -7.09
CA GLU A 69 11.03 0.27 -6.12
C GLU A 69 10.53 -0.61 -4.97
N VAL A 70 9.32 -0.37 -4.46
CA VAL A 70 8.75 -1.20 -3.38
C VAL A 70 8.32 -2.59 -3.83
N ALA A 71 7.97 -2.75 -5.12
CA ALA A 71 7.60 -4.04 -5.70
C ALA A 71 8.80 -4.98 -5.92
N LYS A 72 10.05 -4.49 -5.78
CA LYS A 72 11.25 -5.34 -5.90
C LYS A 72 11.39 -6.23 -4.67
N PHE A 73 11.89 -7.46 -4.87
CA PHE A 73 12.23 -8.37 -3.77
C PHE A 73 13.18 -7.75 -2.75
N ARG A 74 14.05 -6.82 -3.17
CA ARG A 74 14.93 -6.08 -2.25
C ARG A 74 14.13 -5.40 -1.13
N PHE A 75 13.00 -4.76 -1.44
CA PHE A 75 12.15 -4.12 -0.44
C PHE A 75 11.18 -5.12 0.20
N LEU A 76 10.53 -5.98 -0.59
CA LEU A 76 9.59 -6.99 -0.07
C LEU A 76 10.24 -7.92 0.97
N ASN A 77 11.51 -8.29 0.80
CA ASN A 77 12.25 -9.10 1.76
C ASN A 77 12.42 -8.40 3.12
N GLU A 78 12.49 -7.07 3.15
CA GLU A 78 12.55 -6.32 4.40
C GLU A 78 11.22 -6.39 5.16
N LEU A 79 10.08 -6.38 4.46
CA LEU A 79 8.77 -6.64 5.08
C LEU A 79 8.62 -8.10 5.53
N ILE A 80 9.09 -9.06 4.73
CA ILE A 80 9.07 -10.49 5.09
C ILE A 80 9.87 -10.75 6.38
N LYS A 81 11.02 -10.09 6.57
CA LYS A 81 11.82 -10.20 7.81
C LYS A 81 11.03 -9.79 9.05
N VAL A 82 10.17 -8.78 8.95
CA VAL A 82 9.31 -8.31 10.06
C VAL A 82 8.25 -9.35 10.43
N LEU A 83 7.78 -10.15 9.47
CA LEU A 83 6.76 -11.17 9.70
C LEU A 83 7.34 -12.52 10.12
N SER A 84 8.53 -12.86 9.63
CA SER A 84 9.11 -14.18 9.78
C SER A 84 9.74 -14.38 11.17
N PRO A 85 9.33 -15.42 11.93
CA PRO A 85 9.95 -15.75 13.22
C PRO A 85 11.45 -16.06 13.15
N LYS A 86 11.95 -16.43 11.95
CA LYS A 86 13.38 -16.66 11.71
C LYS A 86 14.23 -15.38 11.75
N TYR A 87 13.59 -14.22 11.68
CA TYR A 87 14.23 -12.91 11.67
C TYR A 87 13.66 -12.04 12.80
N LEU A 88 12.86 -11.03 12.46
CA LEU A 88 12.33 -10.06 13.41
C LEU A 88 10.92 -10.40 13.91
N GLY A 89 10.26 -11.42 13.35
CA GLY A 89 8.86 -11.74 13.68
C GLY A 89 8.60 -12.11 15.14
N SER A 90 9.61 -12.58 15.86
CA SER A 90 9.53 -12.85 17.30
C SER A 90 9.60 -11.57 18.16
N TRP A 91 10.12 -10.48 17.60
CA TRP A 91 10.33 -9.19 18.28
C TRP A 91 9.26 -8.16 17.88
N ALA A 92 8.82 -8.20 16.63
CA ALA A 92 7.76 -7.35 16.13
C ALA A 92 6.42 -7.69 16.80
N THR A 93 5.71 -6.67 17.25
CA THR A 93 4.40 -6.84 17.89
C THR A 93 3.35 -7.35 16.90
N GLU A 94 2.31 -8.01 17.40
CA GLU A 94 1.19 -8.46 16.55
C GLU A 94 0.53 -7.31 15.79
N LYS A 95 0.51 -6.11 16.37
CA LYS A 95 -0.04 -4.91 15.74
C LYS A 95 0.78 -4.48 14.52
N VAL A 96 2.12 -4.47 14.62
CA VAL A 96 3.01 -4.17 13.49
C VAL A 96 2.89 -5.25 12.42
N LYS A 97 2.93 -6.53 12.82
CA LYS A 97 2.80 -7.66 11.88
C LYS A 97 1.48 -7.63 11.15
N GLY A 98 0.37 -7.43 11.85
CA GLY A 98 -0.96 -7.27 11.26
C GLY A 98 -0.99 -6.15 10.22
N ARG A 99 -0.38 -4.99 10.53
CA ARG A 99 -0.35 -3.86 9.60
C ARG A 99 0.49 -4.12 8.35
N VAL A 100 1.63 -4.80 8.47
CA VAL A 100 2.43 -5.23 7.32
C VAL A 100 1.64 -6.20 6.43
N ILE A 101 0.90 -7.14 7.04
CA ILE A 101 0.06 -8.10 6.30
C ILE A 101 -1.06 -7.38 5.55
N GLU A 102 -1.73 -6.41 6.17
CA GLU A 102 -2.75 -5.58 5.52
C GLU A 102 -2.21 -4.83 4.30
N ILE A 103 -1.03 -4.21 4.43
CA ILE A 103 -0.37 -3.46 3.35
C ILE A 103 0.04 -4.40 2.21
N LEU A 104 0.68 -5.53 2.52
CA LEU A 104 1.04 -6.51 1.49
C LEU A 104 -0.19 -7.06 0.78
N PHE A 105 -1.26 -7.36 1.52
CA PHE A 105 -2.51 -7.83 0.94
C PHE A 105 -3.14 -6.77 0.02
N SER A 106 -3.22 -5.50 0.44
CA SER A 106 -3.76 -4.45 -0.44
C SER A 106 -2.97 -4.33 -1.73
N TRP A 107 -1.64 -4.48 -1.68
CA TRP A 107 -0.80 -4.46 -2.89
C TRP A 107 -1.06 -5.64 -3.83
N THR A 108 -1.44 -6.82 -3.32
CA THR A 108 -1.88 -7.93 -4.20
C THR A 108 -3.17 -7.61 -4.96
N VAL A 109 -4.00 -6.69 -4.42
CA VAL A 109 -5.23 -6.22 -5.08
C VAL A 109 -4.93 -5.05 -6.01
N TRP A 110 -4.06 -4.13 -5.60
CA TRP A 110 -3.71 -2.94 -6.39
C TRP A 110 -2.84 -3.27 -7.61
N PHE A 111 -1.97 -4.28 -7.48
CA PHE A 111 -1.02 -4.70 -8.51
C PHE A 111 -1.16 -6.20 -8.81
N PRO A 112 -2.31 -6.66 -9.34
CA PRO A 112 -2.58 -8.10 -9.54
C PRO A 112 -1.59 -8.77 -10.51
N GLU A 113 -1.01 -7.99 -11.43
CA GLU A 113 -0.03 -8.44 -12.40
C GLU A 113 1.40 -8.51 -11.84
N ASP A 114 1.68 -7.90 -10.68
CA ASP A 114 3.02 -7.99 -10.09
C ASP A 114 3.24 -9.35 -9.43
N ILE A 115 3.95 -10.20 -10.17
CA ILE A 115 4.29 -11.57 -9.77
C ILE A 115 5.09 -11.58 -8.46
N LYS A 116 5.95 -10.58 -8.20
CA LYS A 116 6.83 -10.58 -7.02
C LYS A 116 6.04 -10.31 -5.75
N ILE A 117 5.13 -9.34 -5.79
CA ILE A 117 4.21 -9.05 -4.69
C ILE A 117 3.34 -10.27 -4.41
N ARG A 118 2.77 -10.87 -5.45
CA ARG A 118 1.96 -12.10 -5.34
C ARG A 118 2.75 -13.26 -4.73
N ASP A 119 3.94 -13.54 -5.25
CA ASP A 119 4.77 -14.66 -4.80
C ASP A 119 5.23 -14.47 -3.34
N ALA A 120 5.62 -13.25 -2.97
CA ALA A 120 5.98 -12.91 -1.59
C ALA A 120 4.81 -13.18 -0.63
N TYR A 121 3.60 -12.73 -0.98
CA TYR A 121 2.41 -12.94 -0.16
C TYR A 121 2.02 -14.42 -0.07
N GLN A 122 1.99 -15.13 -1.19
CA GLN A 122 1.66 -16.56 -1.23
C GLN A 122 2.70 -17.41 -0.50
N MET A 123 3.99 -17.06 -0.57
CA MET A 123 5.03 -17.71 0.21
C MET A 123 4.77 -17.60 1.72
N LEU A 124 4.41 -16.40 2.20
CA LEU A 124 4.08 -16.17 3.62
C LEU A 124 2.86 -16.99 4.05
N LYS A 125 1.85 -17.15 3.19
CA LYS A 125 0.69 -18.03 3.43
C LYS A 125 1.11 -19.51 3.49
N LYS A 126 1.90 -19.97 2.52
CA LYS A 126 2.38 -21.36 2.43
C LYS A 126 3.21 -21.77 3.65
N GLN A 127 3.97 -20.82 4.23
CA GLN A 127 4.75 -21.03 5.44
C GLN A 127 3.92 -20.94 6.74
N GLY A 128 2.63 -20.64 6.65
CA GLY A 128 1.74 -20.48 7.81
C GLY A 128 1.99 -19.20 8.61
N ILE A 129 2.78 -18.26 8.08
CA ILE A 129 3.01 -16.95 8.70
C ILE A 129 1.74 -16.10 8.57
N ILE A 130 1.12 -16.11 7.39
CA ILE A 130 -0.21 -15.53 7.15
C ILE A 130 -1.22 -16.68 7.14
N LYS A 131 -2.03 -16.77 8.19
CA LYS A 131 -3.04 -17.84 8.32
C LYS A 131 -4.29 -17.56 7.48
N GLN A 132 -4.69 -16.30 7.40
CA GLN A 132 -5.95 -15.86 6.80
C GLN A 132 -5.73 -14.49 6.16
N ASP A 133 -6.42 -14.21 5.06
CA ASP A 133 -6.38 -12.89 4.43
C ASP A 133 -7.09 -11.87 5.35
N PRO A 134 -6.56 -10.64 5.49
CA PRO A 134 -7.15 -9.63 6.35
C PRO A 134 -8.47 -9.12 5.76
N LYS A 135 -9.42 -8.79 6.64
CA LYS A 135 -10.64 -8.08 6.25
C LYS A 135 -10.31 -6.59 6.12
N LEU A 136 -10.01 -6.16 4.90
CA LEU A 136 -9.72 -4.74 4.65
C LEU A 136 -11.02 -3.92 4.53
N PRO A 137 -11.07 -2.69 5.06
CA PRO A 137 -12.07 -1.70 4.68
C PRO A 137 -11.98 -1.42 3.18
N VAL A 138 -13.13 -1.15 2.53
CA VAL A 138 -13.23 -0.92 1.08
C VAL A 138 -12.23 0.12 0.58
N ASP A 139 -12.04 1.21 1.33
CA ASP A 139 -11.10 2.29 0.97
C ASP A 139 -9.64 1.84 0.87
N LYS A 140 -9.24 0.80 1.61
CA LYS A 140 -7.88 0.23 1.56
C LYS A 140 -7.72 -0.81 0.45
N ILE A 141 -8.82 -1.32 -0.10
CA ILE A 141 -8.84 -2.30 -1.20
C ILE A 141 -8.74 -1.59 -2.55
N LEU A 142 -9.28 -0.37 -2.65
CA LEU A 142 -9.22 0.41 -3.87
C LEU A 142 -7.79 0.88 -4.13
N PRO A 143 -7.26 0.70 -5.35
CA PRO A 143 -5.96 1.25 -5.70
C PRO A 143 -5.99 2.78 -5.51
N PRO A 144 -4.86 3.40 -5.14
CA PRO A 144 -4.81 4.83 -5.00
C PRO A 144 -5.25 5.49 -6.30
N PRO A 145 -6.04 6.57 -6.23
CA PRO A 145 -6.45 7.27 -7.43
C PRO A 145 -5.18 7.64 -8.22
N SER A 146 -5.10 7.18 -9.47
CA SER A 146 -3.97 7.51 -10.35
C SER A 146 -3.70 9.01 -10.29
N PRO A 147 -2.46 9.50 -10.21
CA PRO A 147 -2.18 10.91 -10.42
C PRO A 147 -2.42 11.20 -11.90
N TRP A 148 -3.63 11.60 -12.21
CA TRP A 148 -4.01 11.97 -13.56
C TRP A 148 -3.11 13.10 -14.07
N PRO A 149 -2.57 12.99 -15.29
CA PRO A 149 -2.17 14.16 -16.04
C PRO A 149 -3.39 15.09 -16.10
N LYS A 150 -3.24 16.37 -15.72
CA LYS A 150 -4.26 17.40 -15.88
C LYS A 150 -4.44 17.77 -17.37
N SER A 151 -4.79 16.79 -18.19
CA SER A 151 -5.12 16.95 -19.61
C SER A 151 -6.32 16.07 -19.97
N SER A 152 -7.52 16.60 -19.72
CA SER A 152 -8.66 16.62 -20.65
C SER A 152 -9.16 15.32 -21.33
N ILE A 153 -9.19 14.15 -20.66
CA ILE A 153 -9.73 12.93 -21.31
C ILE A 153 -10.97 12.30 -20.61
N PHE A 154 -11.35 12.71 -19.39
CA PHE A 154 -12.50 12.08 -18.69
C PHE A 154 -13.71 13.00 -18.44
N ASP A 155 -13.94 13.98 -19.30
CA ASP A 155 -15.28 14.57 -19.40
C ASP A 155 -16.23 13.75 -20.29
N ALA A 156 -15.77 12.62 -20.87
CA ALA A 156 -16.49 11.96 -21.97
C ALA A 156 -17.39 10.77 -21.60
N ASP A 157 -17.37 10.23 -20.38
CA ASP A 157 -18.17 9.03 -20.07
C ASP A 157 -18.89 9.13 -18.71
N GLU A 158 -19.81 10.11 -18.65
CA GLU A 158 -20.67 10.41 -17.49
C GLU A 158 -21.49 9.19 -17.02
N GLU A 159 -21.79 8.27 -17.94
CA GLU A 159 -22.54 7.04 -17.67
C GLU A 159 -21.74 6.02 -16.86
N LYS A 160 -20.43 5.90 -17.09
CA LYS A 160 -19.56 5.04 -16.25
C LYS A 160 -19.43 5.58 -14.84
N SER A 161 -19.28 6.90 -14.68
CA SER A 161 -19.22 7.56 -13.37
C SER A 161 -20.52 7.37 -12.58
N LYS A 162 -21.68 7.47 -13.25
CA LYS A 162 -23.00 7.21 -12.66
C LYS A 162 -23.17 5.75 -12.26
N LEU A 163 -22.74 4.81 -13.11
CA LEU A 163 -22.81 3.38 -12.82
C LEU A 163 -21.95 3.02 -11.60
N LEU A 164 -20.73 3.54 -11.53
CA LEU A 164 -19.82 3.35 -10.41
C LEU A 164 -20.41 3.90 -9.10
N THR A 165 -21.00 5.10 -9.17
CA THR A 165 -21.69 5.74 -8.03
C THR A 165 -22.90 4.92 -7.55
N ARG A 166 -23.65 4.32 -8.47
CA ARG A 166 -24.79 3.45 -8.12
C ARG A 166 -24.34 2.15 -7.47
N LEU A 167 -23.28 1.53 -8.01
CA LEU A 167 -22.72 0.29 -7.49
C LEU A 167 -22.11 0.48 -6.08
N LEU A 168 -21.42 1.60 -5.84
CA LEU A 168 -20.87 1.95 -4.52
C LEU A 168 -21.95 2.29 -3.48
N LYS A 169 -23.16 2.67 -3.91
CA LYS A 169 -24.31 2.96 -3.04
C LYS A 169 -25.21 1.74 -2.78
N SER A 170 -24.92 0.58 -3.37
CA SER A 170 -25.71 -0.65 -3.14
C SER A 170 -25.42 -1.23 -1.75
N ASN A 171 -26.47 -1.65 -1.03
CA ASN A 171 -26.38 -2.32 0.28
C ASN A 171 -26.17 -3.85 0.17
N HIS A 172 -25.99 -4.37 -1.05
CA HIS A 172 -25.73 -5.79 -1.27
C HIS A 172 -24.22 -6.06 -1.29
N PRO A 173 -23.72 -6.95 -0.40
CA PRO A 173 -22.28 -7.19 -0.28
C PRO A 173 -21.67 -7.82 -1.54
N GLU A 174 -22.44 -8.60 -2.30
CA GLU A 174 -21.98 -9.17 -3.58
C GLU A 174 -21.86 -8.12 -4.68
N ASP A 175 -22.76 -7.13 -4.71
CA ASP A 175 -22.69 -6.02 -5.67
C ASP A 175 -21.51 -5.10 -5.37
N LEU A 176 -21.21 -4.85 -4.09
CA LEU A 176 -20.02 -4.11 -3.65
C LEU A 176 -18.74 -4.84 -4.04
N GLN A 177 -18.68 -6.16 -3.82
CA GLN A 177 -17.50 -6.95 -4.17
C GLN A 177 -17.31 -7.04 -5.69
N ALA A 178 -18.39 -7.27 -6.44
CA ALA A 178 -18.36 -7.25 -7.90
C ALA A 178 -18.03 -5.85 -8.44
N ALA A 179 -18.48 -4.78 -7.79
CA ALA A 179 -18.15 -3.41 -8.14
C ALA A 179 -16.67 -3.11 -7.88
N VAL A 180 -16.13 -3.44 -6.71
CA VAL A 180 -14.71 -3.24 -6.38
C VAL A 180 -13.81 -4.04 -7.32
N LEU A 181 -14.17 -5.28 -7.63
CA LEU A 181 -13.45 -6.08 -8.62
C LEU A 181 -13.55 -5.44 -10.01
N LYS A 182 -14.74 -4.99 -10.43
CA LYS A 182 -14.96 -4.32 -11.71
C LYS A 182 -14.26 -2.96 -11.79
N VAL A 183 -14.20 -2.17 -10.71
CA VAL A 183 -13.48 -0.90 -10.64
C VAL A 183 -11.99 -1.15 -10.76
N ALA A 184 -11.44 -2.10 -10.00
CA ALA A 184 -10.03 -2.49 -10.12
C ALA A 184 -9.71 -2.96 -11.56
N VAL A 185 -10.57 -3.77 -12.17
CA VAL A 185 -10.42 -4.24 -13.55
C VAL A 185 -10.56 -3.10 -14.58
N VAL A 186 -11.46 -2.13 -14.37
CA VAL A 186 -11.66 -0.99 -15.29
C VAL A 186 -10.52 0.03 -15.21
N TYR A 187 -9.91 0.24 -14.04
CA TYR A 187 -8.75 1.14 -13.89
C TYR A 187 -7.41 0.49 -14.25
N VAL A 188 -7.31 -0.85 -14.29
CA VAL A 188 -6.07 -1.59 -14.60
C VAL A 188 -5.99 -2.04 -16.07
N ILE A 189 -7.10 -2.06 -16.83
CA ILE A 189 -7.13 -2.65 -18.20
C ILE A 189 -7.18 -1.61 -19.35
N THR A 190 -7.10 -0.31 -19.10
CA THR A 190 -6.87 0.65 -20.21
C THR A 190 -5.40 1.05 -20.30
N PRO A 191 -4.62 0.50 -21.25
CA PRO A 191 -3.35 1.09 -21.61
C PRO A 191 -3.65 2.30 -22.49
N PHE A 192 -3.37 3.49 -21.99
CA PHE A 192 -3.12 4.67 -22.82
C PHE A 192 -1.97 5.46 -22.20
#